data_AF-A0A937X011-F1
#
_entry.id   AF-A0A937X011-F1
#
_cell.length_a   1.000
_cell.length_b   1.000
_cell.length_c   1.000
_cell.angle_alpha   90.00
_cell.angle_beta   90.00
_cell.angle_gamma   90.00
#
_symmetry.space_group_name_H-M   'P 1'
#
loop_
_entity.id
_entity.type
_entity.pdbx_description
1 polymer ?
#
loop_
_entity_poly.entity_id
_entity_poly.type
_entity_poly.pdbx_seq_one_letter_code
_entity_poly.pdbx_strand_id
1 'polypeptide(L)'
;VLLEKWKKEKRLYGAYDADWRGVVRARCLVGEAQLAGLWFRMGKLWPDQPYIDAALEVNHRLKQTHNLSTDHPGIRGGIAGSAPLYGRYCFFKYPNWACKFFLDTMLQERIWETKS
;
A
#
# COMPACT_ATOMS: atom_id res chain seq x y z
N VAL A 1 15.04 -3.38 -5.03
CA VAL A 1 14.79 -4.52 -4.09
C VAL A 1 13.31 -4.81 -3.88
N LEU A 2 12.53 -3.88 -3.30
CA LEU A 2 11.12 -4.17 -2.97
C LEU A 2 10.25 -4.46 -4.20
N LEU A 3 10.51 -3.82 -5.35
CA LEU A 3 9.82 -4.12 -6.61
C LEU A 3 10.05 -5.58 -7.04
N GLU A 4 11.29 -6.06 -6.98
CA GLU A 4 11.60 -7.45 -7.34
C GLU A 4 10.94 -8.46 -6.40
N LYS A 5 10.89 -8.15 -5.09
CA LYS A 5 10.12 -8.96 -4.12
C LYS A 5 8.64 -8.97 -4.46
N TRP A 6 8.06 -7.82 -4.83
CA TRP A 6 6.67 -7.73 -5.26
C TRP A 6 6.40 -8.54 -6.53
N LYS A 7 7.25 -8.42 -7.55
CA LYS A 7 7.13 -9.19 -8.80
C LYS A 7 7.13 -10.69 -8.55
N LYS A 8 7.98 -11.16 -7.63
CA LYS A 8 8.12 -12.60 -7.32
C LYS A 8 7.02 -13.14 -6.41
N GLU A 9 6.67 -12.41 -5.35
CA GLU A 9 5.84 -12.93 -4.25
C GLU A 9 4.45 -12.29 -4.18
N LYS A 10 4.22 -11.19 -4.91
CA LYS A 10 3.02 -10.33 -4.81
C LYS A 10 2.70 -9.97 -3.36
N ARG A 11 3.73 -9.78 -2.54
CA ARG A 11 3.62 -9.57 -1.08
C ARG A 11 4.83 -8.80 -0.55
N LEU A 12 4.60 -7.99 0.48
CA LEU A 12 5.65 -7.33 1.26
C LEU A 12 5.48 -7.65 2.74
N TYR A 13 6.60 -7.67 3.46
CA TYR A 13 6.65 -7.73 4.91
C TYR A 13 6.50 -6.32 5.49
N GLY A 14 5.97 -6.22 6.71
CA GLY A 14 5.80 -4.94 7.40
C GLY A 14 7.11 -4.31 7.86
N ALA A 15 8.20 -5.07 7.90
CA ALA A 15 9.55 -4.59 8.16
C ALA A 15 10.59 -5.55 7.57
N TYR A 16 11.76 -5.01 7.27
CA TYR A 16 12.92 -5.73 6.77
C TYR A 16 14.15 -5.41 7.63
N ASP A 17 15.07 -6.37 7.73
CA ASP A 17 16.40 -6.13 8.31
C ASP A 17 17.36 -5.49 7.30
N ALA A 18 18.62 -5.29 7.69
CA ALA A 18 19.66 -4.70 6.85
C ALA A 18 19.95 -5.52 5.57
N ASP A 19 19.66 -6.83 5.58
CA ASP A 19 19.84 -7.75 4.46
C ASP A 19 18.57 -7.89 3.60
N TRP A 20 17.56 -7.03 3.83
CA TRP A 20 16.26 -7.10 3.18
C TRP A 20 15.51 -8.42 3.38
N ARG A 21 15.70 -9.09 4.53
CA ARG A 21 14.90 -10.25 4.94
C ARG A 21 13.68 -9.77 5.71
N GLY A 22 12.53 -10.35 5.42
CA GLY A 22 11.27 -9.96 6.03
C GLY A 22 11.20 -10.42 7.49
N VAL A 23 11.20 -9.48 8.43
CA VAL A 23 11.19 -9.77 9.88
C VAL A 23 9.81 -9.61 10.53
N VAL A 24 8.86 -8.97 9.85
CA VAL A 24 7.47 -8.83 10.32
C VAL A 24 6.51 -9.28 9.23
N ARG A 25 5.81 -10.41 9.44
CA ARG A 25 4.89 -11.00 8.45
C ARG A 25 3.63 -10.17 8.21
N ALA A 26 3.14 -9.47 9.24
CA ALA A 26 2.00 -8.57 9.09
C ALA A 26 2.32 -7.49 8.05
N ARG A 27 1.36 -7.17 7.19
CA ARG A 27 1.49 -6.10 6.20
C ARG A 27 1.53 -4.76 6.92
N CYS A 28 2.39 -3.85 6.48
CA CYS A 28 2.35 -2.45 6.86
C CYS A 28 1.56 -1.69 5.78
N LEU A 29 0.26 -1.48 5.99
CA LEU A 29 -0.62 -0.88 4.97
C LEU A 29 -0.22 0.56 4.65
N VAL A 30 0.28 1.28 5.65
CA VAL A 30 0.86 2.62 5.48
C VAL A 30 2.06 2.57 4.54
N GLY A 31 2.99 1.65 4.79
CA GLY A 31 4.18 1.50 3.96
C GLY A 31 3.86 1.06 2.54
N GLU A 32 2.89 0.16 2.37
CA GLU A 32 2.39 -0.23 1.05
C GLU A 32 1.79 0.96 0.28
N ALA A 33 0.97 1.80 0.94
CA ALA A 33 0.40 2.99 0.31
C ALA A 33 1.47 4.02 -0.09
N GLN A 34 2.46 4.25 0.77
CA GLN A 34 3.61 5.10 0.46
C GLN A 34 4.43 4.56 -0.72
N LEU A 35 4.65 3.24 -0.76
CA LEU A 35 5.42 2.59 -1.81
C LEU A 35 4.69 2.58 -3.15
N ALA A 36 3.37 2.34 -3.16
CA ALA A 36 2.56 2.48 -4.37
C ALA A 36 2.67 3.91 -4.92
N GLY A 37 2.56 4.92 -4.05
CA GLY A 37 2.70 6.31 -4.44
C GLY A 37 4.10 6.66 -4.97
N LEU A 38 5.14 6.03 -4.44
CA LEU A 38 6.50 6.13 -4.98
C LEU A 38 6.58 5.47 -6.35
N TRP A 39 6.04 4.27 -6.54
CA TRP A 39 6.06 3.56 -7.81
C TRP A 39 5.30 4.30 -8.92
N PHE A 40 4.17 4.94 -8.64
CA PHE A 40 3.53 5.85 -9.61
C PHE A 40 4.45 6.99 -10.06
N ARG A 41 5.23 7.56 -9.14
CA ARG A 41 6.21 8.62 -9.48
C ARG A 41 7.38 8.06 -10.29
N MET A 42 7.89 6.89 -9.90
CA MET A 42 8.98 6.23 -10.61
C MET A 42 8.58 5.82 -12.03
N GLY A 43 7.37 5.30 -12.24
CA GLY A 43 6.88 4.92 -13.56
C GLY A 43 6.77 6.09 -14.55
N LYS A 44 6.59 7.32 -14.05
CA LYS A 44 6.64 8.52 -14.90
C LYS A 44 8.06 8.86 -15.37
N LEU A 45 9.06 8.54 -14.56
CA LEU A 45 10.47 8.80 -14.85
C LEU A 45 11.10 7.66 -15.67
N TRP A 46 10.61 6.44 -15.47
CA TRP A 46 11.10 5.22 -16.12
C TRP A 46 9.92 4.39 -16.65
N PRO A 47 9.34 4.77 -17.81
CA PRO A 47 8.15 4.11 -18.37
C PRO A 47 8.37 2.64 -18.74
N ASP A 48 9.59 2.25 -19.11
CA ASP A 48 9.93 0.88 -19.51
C ASP A 48 10.06 -0.10 -18.33
N GLN A 49 9.83 0.37 -17.09
CA GLN A 49 9.93 -0.44 -15.88
C GLN A 49 8.52 -0.71 -15.31
N PRO A 50 8.29 -1.87 -14.68
CA PRO A 50 6.96 -2.31 -14.23
C PRO A 50 6.50 -1.62 -12.92
N TYR A 51 6.85 -0.35 -12.73
CA TYR A 51 6.48 0.42 -11.55
C TYR A 51 4.98 0.72 -11.51
N ILE A 52 4.41 1.11 -12.65
CA ILE A 52 2.97 1.41 -12.72
C ILE A 52 2.15 0.16 -12.41
N ASP A 53 2.46 -0.96 -13.06
CA ASP A 53 1.77 -2.23 -12.82
C ASP A 53 1.83 -2.64 -11.34
N ALA A 54 3.01 -2.54 -10.72
CA ALA A 54 3.16 -2.83 -9.31
C ALA A 54 2.35 -1.87 -8.41
N ALA A 55 2.29 -0.59 -8.76
CA ALA A 55 1.50 0.40 -8.02
C ALA A 55 -0.01 0.12 -8.11
N LEU A 56 -0.51 -0.21 -9.31
CA LEU A 56 -1.90 -0.59 -9.55
C LEU A 56 -2.27 -1.85 -8.74
N GLU A 57 -1.42 -2.87 -8.76
CA GLU A 57 -1.63 -4.09 -7.98
C GLU A 57 -1.64 -3.83 -6.47
N VAL A 58 -0.71 -3.02 -5.94
CA VAL A 58 -0.71 -2.66 -4.52
C VAL A 58 -1.98 -1.89 -4.16
N ASN A 59 -2.39 -0.91 -4.96
CA ASN A 59 -3.62 -0.16 -4.73
C ASN A 59 -4.85 -1.08 -4.71
N HIS A 60 -4.95 -2.01 -5.66
CA HIS A 60 -6.02 -3.01 -5.66
C HIS A 60 -6.07 -3.79 -4.33
N ARG A 61 -4.90 -4.20 -3.82
CA ARG A 61 -4.81 -4.90 -2.52
C ARG A 61 -5.04 -4.01 -1.31
N LEU A 62 -4.86 -2.70 -1.40
CA LEU A 62 -5.18 -1.74 -0.34
C LEU A 62 -6.69 -1.47 -0.29
N LYS A 63 -7.35 -1.33 -1.45
CA LYS A 63 -8.82 -1.24 -1.56
C LYS A 63 -9.49 -2.40 -0.81
N GLN A 64 -8.93 -3.61 -0.88
CA GLN A 64 -9.49 -4.77 -0.17
C GLN A 64 -9.37 -4.72 1.37
N THR A 65 -8.71 -3.72 1.95
CA THR A 65 -8.46 -3.65 3.41
C THR A 65 -9.36 -2.69 4.17
N HIS A 66 -10.02 -1.76 3.49
CA HIS A 66 -10.96 -0.86 4.16
C HIS A 66 -12.30 -1.54 4.46
N ASN A 67 -12.88 -1.26 5.62
CA ASN A 67 -14.23 -1.72 5.92
C ASN A 67 -15.23 -0.70 5.39
N LEU A 68 -16.09 -1.09 4.44
CA LEU A 68 -17.13 -0.22 3.91
C LEU A 68 -18.54 -0.54 4.44
N SER A 69 -18.70 -1.62 5.21
CA SER A 69 -20.00 -2.10 5.70
C SER A 69 -20.32 -1.67 7.13
N THR A 70 -19.33 -1.34 7.95
CA THR A 70 -19.52 -0.94 9.36
C THR A 70 -20.16 0.44 9.50
N ASP A 71 -21.14 0.61 10.38
CA ASP A 71 -21.74 1.93 10.67
C ASP A 71 -20.85 2.84 11.51
N HIS A 72 -19.72 2.34 12.03
CA HIS A 72 -18.82 3.17 12.83
C HIS A 72 -18.04 4.15 11.94
N PRO A 73 -18.27 5.48 12.05
CA PRO A 73 -17.70 6.47 11.13
C PRO A 73 -16.19 6.58 11.22
N GLY A 74 -15.59 6.27 12.39
CA GLY A 74 -14.14 6.25 12.56
C GLY A 74 -13.42 5.04 11.94
N ILE A 75 -14.18 4.05 11.44
CA ILE A 75 -13.63 2.82 10.82
C ILE A 75 -14.04 2.75 9.35
N ARG A 76 -15.28 3.16 9.02
CA ARG A 76 -15.81 3.09 7.65
C ARG A 76 -14.90 3.84 6.68
N GLY A 77 -14.35 3.12 5.69
CA GLY A 77 -13.42 3.65 4.69
C GLY A 77 -11.99 3.89 5.18
N GLY A 78 -11.72 3.68 6.47
CA GLY A 78 -10.39 3.82 7.05
C GLY A 78 -9.43 2.71 6.61
N ILE A 79 -8.15 3.06 6.53
CA ILE A 79 -7.05 2.10 6.34
C ILE A 79 -6.38 1.88 7.69
N ALA A 80 -6.27 0.62 8.11
CA ALA A 80 -5.58 0.26 9.35
C ALA A 80 -4.08 0.50 9.22
N GLY A 81 -3.37 0.55 10.35
CA GLY A 81 -1.91 0.58 10.32
C GLY A 81 -1.29 -0.67 9.69
N SER A 82 -1.88 -1.82 9.98
CA SER A 82 -1.40 -3.12 9.54
C SER A 82 -2.53 -4.08 9.19
N ALA A 83 -2.21 -5.10 8.39
CA ALA A 83 -3.08 -6.24 8.15
C ALA A 83 -2.35 -7.54 8.53
N PRO A 84 -2.91 -8.36 9.44
CA PRO A 84 -4.17 -8.14 10.17
C PRO A 84 -4.11 -6.92 11.12
N LEU A 85 -5.27 -6.43 11.59
CA LEU A 85 -5.40 -5.20 12.39
C LEU A 85 -4.57 -5.21 13.70
N TYR A 86 -4.28 -6.40 14.23
CA TYR A 86 -3.42 -6.63 15.38
C TYR A 86 -1.93 -6.81 15.00
N GLY A 87 -1.52 -6.35 13.81
CA GLY A 87 -0.12 -6.32 13.41
C GLY A 87 0.70 -5.28 14.19
N ARG A 88 2.03 -5.40 14.10
CA ARG A 88 2.96 -4.60 14.91
C ARG A 88 2.89 -3.09 14.62
N TYR A 89 2.66 -2.70 13.37
CA TYR A 89 2.59 -1.29 12.99
C TYR A 89 1.18 -0.73 13.29
N CYS A 90 1.11 0.22 14.23
CA CYS A 90 -0.13 0.83 14.73
C CYS A 90 -1.21 -0.22 15.09
N PHE A 91 -0.85 -1.09 16.04
CA PHE A 91 -1.71 -2.14 16.61
C PHE A 91 -3.11 -1.65 16.98
N PHE A 92 -4.16 -2.27 16.42
CA PHE A 92 -5.57 -1.91 16.59
C PHE A 92 -5.92 -0.43 16.31
N LYS A 93 -5.23 0.19 15.36
CA LYS A 93 -5.46 1.60 15.02
C LYS A 93 -5.67 1.81 13.52
N TYR A 94 -6.48 2.83 13.24
CA TYR A 94 -6.68 3.43 11.92
C TYR A 94 -6.04 4.83 11.93
N PRO A 95 -4.73 4.94 11.66
CA PRO A 95 -4.09 6.24 11.67
C PRO A 95 -4.53 7.07 10.47
N ASN A 96 -4.78 8.37 10.69
CA ASN A 96 -5.25 9.29 9.63
C ASN A 96 -4.30 9.32 8.42
N TRP A 97 -2.98 9.21 8.64
CA TRP A 97 -1.99 9.22 7.57
C TRP A 97 -2.06 7.97 6.68
N ALA A 98 -2.57 6.83 7.19
CA ALA A 98 -2.80 5.65 6.35
C ALA A 98 -3.83 5.96 5.27
N CYS A 99 -4.96 6.56 5.69
CA CYS A 99 -6.02 6.98 4.78
C CYS A 99 -5.51 8.05 3.81
N LYS A 100 -4.76 9.06 4.30
CA LYS A 100 -4.14 10.09 3.45
C LYS A 100 -3.25 9.48 2.36
N PHE A 101 -2.29 8.61 2.71
CA PHE A 101 -1.39 8.03 1.71
C PHE A 101 -2.12 7.11 0.74
N PHE A 102 -3.14 6.39 1.21
CA PHE A 102 -4.00 5.59 0.35
C PHE A 102 -4.76 6.47 -0.66
N LEU A 103 -5.37 7.58 -0.21
CA LEU A 103 -6.06 8.52 -1.09
C LEU A 103 -5.09 9.17 -2.10
N ASP A 104 -3.88 9.53 -1.69
CA ASP A 104 -2.86 10.07 -2.59
C ASP A 104 -2.55 9.10 -3.74
N THR A 105 -2.34 7.82 -3.45
CA THR A 105 -2.03 6.81 -4.48
C THR A 105 -3.26 6.48 -5.33
N MET A 106 -4.46 6.52 -4.76
CA MET A 106 -5.72 6.39 -5.51
C MET A 106 -5.93 7.51 -6.52
N LEU A 107 -5.58 8.75 -6.15
CA LEU A 107 -5.62 9.89 -7.08
C LEU A 107 -4.59 9.74 -8.21
N GLN A 108 -3.41 9.20 -7.91
CA GLN A 108 -2.40 8.91 -8.92
C GLN A 108 -2.84 7.83 -9.91
N GLU A 109 -3.47 6.75 -9.42
CA GLU A 109 -4.10 5.72 -10.25
C GLU A 109 -5.15 6.34 -11.18
N ARG A 110 -6.05 7.16 -10.64
CA ARG A 110 -7.07 7.85 -11.45
C ARG A 110 -6.47 8.73 -12.54
N ILE A 111 -5.39 9.47 -12.23
CA ILE A 111 -4.69 10.29 -13.22
C ILE A 111 -4.06 9.43 -14.31
N TRP A 112 -3.49 8.27 -13.95
CA TRP A 112 -2.93 7.32 -14.90
C TRP A 112 -4.00 6.76 -15.85
N GLU A 113 -5.14 6.33 -15.32
CA GLU A 113 -6.27 5.81 -16.10
C GLU A 113 -6.80 6.84 -17.10
N THR A 114 -6.86 8.13 -16.74
CA THR A 114 -7.33 9.19 -17.66
C THR A 114 -6.35 9.54 -18.79
N LYS A 115 -5.08 9.12 -18.68
CA LYS A 115 -4.02 9.41 -19.66
C LYS A 115 -3.68 8.22 -20.57
N SER A 116 -4.13 7.03 -20.20
CA SER A 116 -3.88 5.77 -20.92
C SER A 116 -4.98 5.54 -21.94
#